data_AF-A0A9W4NY45-F1
#
_entry.id   AF-A0A9W4NY45-F1
#
_cell.length_a   1.000
_cell.length_b   1.000
_cell.length_c   1.000
_cell.angle_alpha   90.00
_cell.angle_beta   90.00
_cell.angle_gamma   90.00
#
_symmetry.space_group_name_H-M   'P 1'
#
loop_
_entity.id
_entity.type
_entity.pdbx_description
1 polymer ?
#
loop_
_entity_poly.entity_id
_entity_poly.type
_entity_poly.pdbx_seq_one_letter_code
_entity_poly.pdbx_strand_id
1 'polypeptide(L)'
;MGSAVSNILGAFSLGLLCYPDGSPFDSSAKIYSALQFFVTTIFIIFAYFQQLNKATGGLLIALFALYIISIGFAIYRGISETPLPSDSESDDESINVCDEQTPGQSTGQSASEASPLLGETDTPQELRYVLAHSAGTIADSLNLSGTVFGLTVIAFVTTLPEKSIAMLSGFRGQGGIIVATTAGSNIFLLTLCVGIVVVAGNTLDQSDTFVLFDLVTVWVSSLSLLAVVFLGPQRMAGLVLLAAYVIFLVMEFTLYRR
;
A
#
# COMPACT_ATOMS: atom_id res chain seq x y z
N MET A 1 -3.14 -3.67 -8.78
CA MET A 1 -2.95 -5.04 -8.25
C MET A 1 -1.55 -5.24 -7.69
N GLY A 2 -0.48 -4.98 -8.45
CA GLY A 2 0.90 -5.08 -7.95
C GLY A 2 1.16 -4.42 -6.59
N SER A 3 0.75 -3.16 -6.39
CA SER A 3 0.93 -2.47 -5.10
C SER A 3 0.18 -3.16 -3.94
N ALA A 4 -0.99 -3.73 -4.20
CA ALA A 4 -1.74 -4.51 -3.19
C ALA A 4 -0.95 -5.73 -2.71
N VAL A 5 -0.44 -6.51 -3.67
CA VAL A 5 0.38 -7.70 -3.42
C VAL A 5 1.69 -7.32 -2.73
N SER A 6 2.37 -6.28 -3.21
CA SER A 6 3.61 -5.77 -2.61
C SER A 6 3.41 -5.31 -1.16
N ASN A 7 2.28 -4.67 -0.87
CA ASN A 7 1.99 -4.22 0.48
C ASN A 7 1.79 -5.42 1.43
N ILE A 8 0.99 -6.41 1.03
CA ILE A 8 0.71 -7.58 1.88
C ILE A 8 1.91 -8.53 1.98
N LEU A 9 2.47 -8.97 0.86
CA LEU A 9 3.55 -9.95 0.88
C LEU A 9 4.91 -9.32 1.23
N GLY A 10 5.07 -8.00 1.06
CA GLY A 10 6.31 -7.29 1.33
C GLY A 10 6.30 -6.44 2.59
N ALA A 11 5.36 -5.50 2.76
CA ALA A 11 5.37 -4.59 3.91
C ALA A 11 4.98 -5.34 5.19
N PHE A 12 3.86 -6.08 5.17
CA PHE A 12 3.43 -6.84 6.34
C PHE A 12 4.42 -7.95 6.73
N SER A 13 5.04 -8.62 5.77
CA SER A 13 6.06 -9.64 6.07
C SER A 13 7.32 -9.06 6.72
N LEU A 14 7.80 -7.90 6.26
CA LEU A 14 8.89 -7.16 6.89
C LEU A 14 8.53 -6.72 8.31
N GLY A 15 7.33 -6.16 8.50
CA GLY A 15 6.84 -5.80 9.82
C GLY A 15 6.76 -7.01 10.76
N LEU A 16 6.31 -8.16 10.26
CA LEU A 16 6.21 -9.40 11.03
C LEU A 16 7.58 -10.00 11.40
N LEU A 17 8.58 -9.87 10.53
CA LEU A 17 9.96 -10.30 10.83
C LEU A 17 10.59 -9.47 11.95
N CYS A 18 10.30 -8.17 11.97
CA CYS A 18 10.74 -7.25 13.03
C CYS A 18 9.91 -7.36 14.32
N TYR A 19 8.79 -8.08 14.29
CA TYR A 19 7.89 -8.21 15.41
C TYR A 19 8.47 -9.12 16.52
N PRO A 20 8.35 -8.75 17.81
CA PRO A 20 8.80 -9.60 18.92
C PRO A 20 8.03 -10.92 18.99
N ASP A 21 8.75 -12.02 19.19
CA ASP A 21 8.14 -13.34 19.35
C ASP A 21 7.27 -13.38 20.63
N GLY A 22 6.05 -13.90 20.51
CA GLY A 22 5.18 -14.21 21.67
C GLY A 22 4.15 -13.14 22.05
N SER A 23 4.15 -11.97 21.40
CA SER A 23 3.07 -10.98 21.58
C SER A 23 1.88 -11.33 20.67
N PRO A 24 0.66 -11.56 21.17
CA PRO A 24 -0.48 -11.83 20.29
C PRO A 24 -0.91 -10.57 19.53
N PHE A 25 -1.51 -10.75 18.36
CA PHE A 25 -2.18 -9.64 17.68
C PHE A 25 -3.45 -9.23 18.44
N ASP A 26 -3.65 -7.91 18.56
CA ASP A 26 -4.83 -7.33 19.18
C ASP A 26 -6.12 -7.67 18.42
N SER A 27 -7.25 -7.62 19.12
CA SER A 27 -8.58 -7.81 18.52
C SER A 27 -8.84 -6.87 17.34
N SER A 28 -8.32 -5.64 17.41
CA SER A 28 -8.41 -4.66 16.33
C SER A 28 -7.74 -5.16 15.04
N ALA A 29 -6.58 -5.82 15.14
CA ALA A 29 -5.89 -6.38 13.98
C ALA A 29 -6.73 -7.47 13.28
N LYS A 30 -7.43 -8.31 14.06
CA LYS A 30 -8.34 -9.33 13.52
C LYS A 30 -9.52 -8.70 12.77
N ILE A 31 -10.07 -7.61 13.29
CA ILE A 31 -11.15 -6.86 12.63
C ILE A 31 -10.66 -6.24 11.32
N TYR A 32 -9.50 -5.56 11.32
CA TYR A 32 -8.96 -4.92 10.11
C TYR A 32 -8.61 -5.94 9.02
N SER A 33 -8.00 -7.07 9.38
CA SER A 33 -7.69 -8.14 8.43
C SER A 33 -8.93 -8.82 7.87
N ALA A 34 -9.96 -9.08 8.69
CA ALA A 34 -11.24 -9.62 8.23
C ALA A 34 -11.98 -8.65 7.31
N LEU A 35 -12.03 -7.37 7.67
CA LEU A 35 -12.64 -6.32 6.86
C LEU A 35 -11.93 -6.20 5.51
N GLN A 36 -10.60 -6.21 5.51
CA GLN A 36 -9.81 -6.22 4.29
C GLN A 36 -10.13 -7.43 3.40
N PHE A 37 -10.12 -8.64 3.96
CA PHE A 37 -10.40 -9.84 3.18
C PHE A 37 -11.81 -9.82 2.57
N PHE A 38 -12.79 -9.32 3.33
CA PHE A 38 -14.16 -9.13 2.84
C PHE A 38 -14.24 -8.15 1.67
N VAL A 39 -13.63 -6.97 1.82
CA VAL A 39 -13.58 -5.95 0.76
C VAL A 39 -12.84 -6.47 -0.48
N THR A 40 -11.70 -7.15 -0.28
CA THR A 40 -10.96 -7.78 -1.37
C THR A 40 -11.84 -8.80 -2.10
N THR A 41 -12.57 -9.65 -1.37
CA THR A 41 -13.44 -10.66 -1.98
C THR A 41 -14.58 -10.03 -2.79
N ILE A 42 -15.22 -8.97 -2.28
CA ILE A 42 -16.22 -8.21 -3.03
C ILE A 42 -15.61 -7.64 -4.31
N PHE A 43 -14.44 -7.01 -4.20
CA PHE A 43 -13.74 -6.45 -5.34
C PHE A 43 -13.43 -7.51 -6.42
N ILE A 44 -12.91 -8.67 -6.02
CA ILE A 44 -12.59 -9.78 -6.94
C ILE A 44 -13.84 -10.29 -7.63
N ILE A 45 -14.98 -10.40 -6.92
CA ILE A 45 -16.25 -10.80 -7.52
C ILE A 45 -16.65 -9.80 -8.61
N PHE A 46 -16.65 -8.50 -8.32
CA PHE A 46 -16.98 -7.48 -9.31
C PHE A 46 -16.04 -7.49 -10.52
N ALA A 47 -14.75 -7.67 -10.28
CA ALA A 47 -13.74 -7.75 -11.33
C ALA A 47 -13.91 -9.02 -12.19
N TYR A 48 -14.24 -10.17 -11.58
CA TYR A 48 -14.44 -11.45 -12.27
C TYR A 48 -15.66 -11.43 -13.20
N PHE A 49 -16.76 -10.78 -12.80
CA PHE A 49 -17.95 -10.64 -13.63
C PHE A 49 -17.78 -9.64 -14.79
N GLN A 50 -16.59 -9.08 -15.00
CA GLN A 50 -16.29 -8.07 -16.03
C GLN A 50 -17.26 -6.87 -15.97
N GLN A 51 -17.83 -6.58 -14.80
CA GLN A 51 -18.76 -5.48 -14.59
C GLN A 51 -18.05 -4.19 -14.18
N LEU A 52 -16.78 -3.99 -14.56
CA LEU A 52 -16.04 -2.76 -14.25
C LEU A 52 -16.49 -1.60 -15.16
N ASN A 53 -17.77 -1.26 -15.05
CA ASN A 53 -18.41 -0.11 -15.65
C ASN A 53 -18.28 1.12 -14.76
N LYS A 54 -18.50 2.31 -15.31
CA LYS A 54 -18.50 3.57 -14.53
C LYS A 54 -19.41 3.51 -13.29
N ALA A 55 -20.54 2.81 -13.37
CA ALA A 55 -21.43 2.59 -12.23
C ALA A 55 -20.76 1.79 -11.10
N THR A 56 -20.06 0.71 -11.44
CA THR A 56 -19.32 -0.12 -10.48
C THR A 56 -18.12 0.63 -9.90
N GLY A 57 -17.44 1.44 -10.71
CA GLY A 57 -16.40 2.34 -10.20
C GLY A 57 -16.95 3.34 -9.17
N GLY A 58 -18.12 3.93 -9.45
CA GLY A 58 -18.84 4.79 -8.50
C GLY A 58 -19.24 4.05 -7.21
N LEU A 59 -19.67 2.80 -7.34
CA LEU A 59 -19.98 1.93 -6.19
C LEU A 59 -18.74 1.62 -5.35
N LEU A 60 -17.57 1.38 -5.96
CA LEU A 60 -16.31 1.18 -5.23
C LEU A 60 -15.90 2.44 -4.45
N ILE A 61 -16.06 3.63 -5.04
CA ILE A 61 -15.81 4.90 -4.34
C ILE A 61 -16.79 5.08 -3.18
N ALA A 62 -18.08 4.77 -3.38
CA ALA A 62 -19.08 4.83 -2.33
C ALA A 62 -18.79 3.83 -1.19
N LEU A 63 -18.32 2.63 -1.53
CA LEU A 63 -17.90 1.62 -0.57
C LEU A 63 -16.70 2.12 0.24
N PHE A 64 -15.72 2.77 -0.39
CA PHE A 64 -14.61 3.40 0.33
C PHE A 64 -15.08 4.51 1.27
N ALA A 65 -16.01 5.37 0.83
CA ALA A 65 -16.59 6.39 1.70
C ALA A 65 -17.32 5.77 2.89
N LEU A 66 -18.10 4.70 2.67
CA LEU A 66 -18.76 3.94 3.73
C LEU A 66 -17.74 3.31 4.69
N TYR A 67 -16.62 2.79 4.19
CA TYR A 67 -15.52 2.28 5.00
C TYR A 67 -14.95 3.36 5.92
N ILE A 68 -14.68 4.57 5.40
CA ILE A 68 -14.22 5.71 6.21
C ILE A 68 -15.26 6.09 7.27
N ILE A 69 -16.54 6.17 6.89
CA ILE A 69 -17.64 6.46 7.82
C ILE A 69 -17.74 5.38 8.90
N SER A 70 -17.61 4.10 8.53
CA SER A 70 -17.65 2.96 9.45
C SER A 70 -16.52 3.02 10.47
N ILE A 71 -15.29 3.35 10.03
CA ILE A 71 -14.15 3.51 10.94
C ILE A 71 -14.34 4.74 11.82
N GLY A 72 -14.71 5.88 11.25
CA GLY A 72 -14.97 7.11 12.01
C GLY A 72 -16.05 6.91 13.07
N PHE A 73 -17.11 6.17 12.74
CA PHE A 73 -18.16 5.80 13.68
C PHE A 73 -17.67 4.80 14.74
N ALA A 74 -16.84 3.81 14.38
CA ALA A 74 -16.26 2.86 15.34
C ALA A 74 -15.35 3.56 16.37
N ILE A 75 -14.58 4.56 15.92
CA ILE A 75 -13.74 5.41 16.77
C ILE A 75 -14.63 6.30 17.66
N TYR A 76 -15.63 6.97 17.09
CA TYR A 76 -16.56 7.84 17.84
C TYR A 76 -17.30 7.09 18.96
N ARG A 77 -17.62 5.81 18.72
CA ARG A 77 -18.35 4.97 19.68
C ARG A 77 -17.43 4.31 20.72
N GLY A 78 -16.12 4.53 20.65
CA GLY A 78 -15.13 3.97 21.58
C GLY A 78 -14.95 2.46 21.48
N ILE A 79 -15.32 1.85 20.34
CA ILE A 79 -15.28 0.38 20.12
C ILE A 79 -13.92 -0.06 19.54
N SER A 80 -13.09 0.90 19.11
CA SER A 80 -11.75 0.63 18.58
C SER A 80 -10.78 1.64 19.16
N GLU A 81 -9.86 1.19 20.02
CA GLU A 81 -8.64 1.94 20.28
C GLU A 81 -7.91 2.06 18.95
N THR A 82 -7.82 3.28 18.44
CA THR A 82 -6.90 3.58 17.34
C THR A 82 -5.52 3.11 17.78
N PRO A 83 -4.80 2.32 16.96
CA PRO A 83 -3.39 2.06 17.17
C PRO A 83 -2.59 3.37 17.04
N LEU A 84 -2.71 4.25 18.04
CA LEU A 84 -1.93 5.46 18.15
C LEU A 84 -0.52 5.04 18.55
N PRO A 85 0.53 5.68 18.02
CA PRO A 85 1.84 5.58 18.63
C PRO A 85 1.68 6.04 20.08
N SER A 86 1.87 5.12 21.03
CA SER A 86 1.98 5.49 22.44
C SER A 86 3.21 6.37 22.56
N ASP A 87 3.02 7.67 22.66
CA ASP A 87 4.05 8.60 23.11
C ASP A 87 4.33 8.25 24.58
N SER A 88 5.43 7.55 24.81
CA SER A 88 5.94 7.23 26.14
C SER A 88 7.46 7.27 26.09
N GLU A 89 7.96 8.46 26.39
CA GLU A 89 9.25 8.81 27.00
C GLU A 89 10.55 8.40 26.28
N SER A 90 11.29 9.45 25.96
CA SER A 90 12.73 9.56 25.69
C SER A 90 13.60 8.41 26.19
N ASP A 91 14.46 7.89 25.32
CA ASP A 91 15.87 7.66 25.64
C ASP A 91 16.70 7.72 24.35
N ASP A 92 17.82 8.44 24.46
CA ASP A 92 18.82 8.73 23.44
C ASP A 92 19.36 7.49 22.74
N GLU A 93 19.24 7.42 21.41
CA GLU A 93 20.36 7.01 20.56
C GLU A 93 20.39 7.88 19.30
N SER A 94 21.37 8.78 19.30
CA SER A 94 21.75 9.61 18.17
C SER A 94 22.41 8.74 17.10
N ILE A 95 21.68 8.43 16.02
CA ILE A 95 22.34 8.04 14.78
C ILE A 95 22.86 9.32 14.13
N ASN A 96 24.12 9.60 14.42
CA ASN A 96 24.89 10.68 13.83
C ASN A 96 25.24 10.31 12.38
N VAL A 97 24.55 10.91 11.41
CA VAL A 97 24.97 10.86 9.99
C VAL A 97 25.47 12.25 9.59
N CYS A 98 26.78 12.39 9.73
CA CYS A 98 27.69 13.32 9.08
C CYS A 98 27.16 14.72 8.74
N ASP A 99 27.57 15.67 9.60
CA ASP A 99 27.80 17.08 9.27
C ASP A 99 28.54 17.24 7.93
N GLU A 100 27.99 18.07 7.05
CA GLU A 100 28.78 18.92 6.16
C GLU A 100 28.44 20.38 6.46
N GLN A 101 29.32 20.99 7.25
CA GLN A 101 29.33 22.37 7.72
C GLN A 101 29.61 23.30 6.52
N THR A 102 28.93 24.44 6.29
CA THR A 102 29.25 25.80 6.81
C THR A 102 28.61 26.85 5.83
N PRO A 103 28.40 28.15 6.15
CA PRO A 103 27.75 28.80 7.30
C PRO A 103 26.64 29.82 6.92
N GLY A 104 25.72 30.05 7.86
CA GLY A 104 25.36 31.40 8.34
C GLY A 104 24.33 32.24 7.58
N GLN A 105 23.13 32.41 8.16
CA GLN A 105 22.70 33.69 8.76
C GLN A 105 21.31 33.60 9.42
N SER A 106 21.34 33.70 10.75
CA SER A 106 20.44 34.42 11.68
C SER A 106 19.02 34.86 11.25
N THR A 107 18.05 34.39 12.06
CA THR A 107 17.01 35.19 12.75
C THR A 107 15.74 35.60 11.99
N GLY A 108 14.61 35.17 12.55
CA GLY A 108 13.53 36.11 12.88
C GLY A 108 12.25 36.03 12.04
N GLN A 109 11.22 35.44 12.66
CA GLN A 109 9.82 35.90 12.68
C GLN A 109 9.06 36.19 11.37
N SER A 110 7.88 35.57 11.35
CA SER A 110 6.59 36.16 10.96
C SER A 110 5.98 35.68 9.65
N ALA A 111 4.69 35.37 9.77
CA ALA A 111 3.63 35.58 8.80
C ALA A 111 3.74 34.89 7.44
N SER A 112 2.78 33.98 7.24
CA SER A 112 1.70 34.15 6.25
C SER A 112 1.94 35.19 5.15
N GLU A 113 1.71 34.74 3.92
CA GLU A 113 1.71 35.48 2.66
C GLU A 113 3.06 35.66 1.96
N ALA A 114 3.36 34.71 1.07
CA ALA A 114 3.95 35.04 -0.21
C ALA A 114 2.96 34.64 -1.32
N SER A 115 2.37 35.70 -1.86
CA SER A 115 1.44 35.74 -2.98
C SER A 115 2.15 35.43 -4.33
N PRO A 116 1.37 35.33 -5.42
CA PRO A 116 1.64 34.56 -6.61
C PRO A 116 2.46 35.33 -7.65
N LEU A 117 3.24 34.58 -8.46
CA LEU A 117 3.50 34.83 -9.89
C LEU A 117 4.67 33.95 -10.33
N LEU A 118 4.37 32.74 -10.81
CA LEU A 118 5.16 32.16 -11.88
C LEU A 118 4.26 31.27 -12.73
N GLY A 119 4.05 31.73 -13.96
CA GLY A 119 3.76 30.91 -15.12
C GLY A 119 2.56 29.99 -14.99
N GLU A 120 1.42 30.49 -15.45
CA GLU A 120 0.40 29.68 -16.13
C GLU A 120 1.12 28.73 -17.11
N THR A 121 1.40 27.53 -16.63
CA THR A 121 1.89 26.40 -17.40
C THR A 121 0.99 25.25 -17.03
N ASP A 122 0.50 24.56 -18.06
CA ASP A 122 -0.33 23.36 -18.04
C ASP A 122 0.33 22.19 -17.29
N THR A 123 0.58 22.40 -16.01
CA THR A 123 1.39 21.59 -15.10
C THR A 123 0.85 20.20 -14.78
N PRO A 124 -0.43 19.84 -14.95
CA PRO A 124 -0.85 18.45 -14.81
C PRO A 124 -0.34 17.55 -15.95
N GLN A 125 -0.13 18.11 -17.15
CA GLN A 125 0.23 17.31 -18.32
C GLN A 125 1.73 17.06 -18.40
N GLU A 126 2.56 18.05 -18.08
CA GLU A 126 4.02 17.89 -18.13
C GLU A 126 4.53 16.91 -17.08
N LEU A 127 4.02 16.97 -15.84
CA LEU A 127 4.43 16.03 -14.79
C LEU A 127 4.01 14.60 -15.13
N ARG A 128 2.78 14.41 -15.63
CA ARG A 128 2.30 13.09 -16.08
C ARG A 128 3.14 12.59 -17.24
N TYR A 129 3.48 13.47 -18.19
CA TYR A 129 4.30 13.13 -19.34
C TYR A 129 5.70 12.72 -18.93
N VAL A 130 6.37 13.47 -18.05
CA VAL A 130 7.72 13.13 -17.55
C VAL A 130 7.70 11.79 -16.81
N LEU A 131 6.73 11.56 -15.93
CA LEU A 131 6.61 10.28 -15.19
C LEU A 131 6.34 9.10 -16.14
N ALA A 132 5.40 9.24 -17.06
CA ALA A 132 5.04 8.18 -18.00
C ALA A 132 6.18 7.91 -19.00
N HIS A 133 6.84 8.94 -19.51
CA HIS A 133 7.96 8.82 -20.45
C HIS A 133 9.19 8.21 -19.78
N SER A 134 9.50 8.63 -18.55
CA SER A 134 10.60 8.03 -17.77
C SER A 134 10.31 6.58 -17.45
N ALA A 135 9.09 6.24 -17.01
CA ALA A 135 8.67 4.86 -16.76
C ALA A 135 8.76 4.00 -18.03
N GLY A 136 8.32 4.52 -19.18
CA GLY A 136 8.43 3.83 -20.47
C GLY A 136 9.87 3.59 -20.89
N THR A 137 10.73 4.62 -20.78
CA THR A 137 12.16 4.52 -21.13
C THR A 137 12.89 3.49 -20.25
N ILE A 138 12.54 3.43 -18.95
CA ILE A 138 13.11 2.44 -18.04
C ILE A 138 12.60 1.04 -18.38
N ALA A 139 11.30 0.87 -18.67
CA ALA A 139 10.74 -0.41 -19.08
C ALA A 139 11.41 -0.95 -20.37
N ASP A 140 11.60 -0.07 -21.37
CA ASP A 140 12.29 -0.40 -22.62
C ASP A 140 13.75 -0.80 -22.38
N SER A 141 14.46 -0.08 -21.51
CA SER A 141 15.86 -0.41 -21.16
C SER A 141 15.99 -1.79 -20.48
N LEU A 142 14.95 -2.20 -19.74
CA LEU A 142 14.90 -3.48 -19.03
C LEU A 142 14.29 -4.62 -19.89
N ASN A 143 13.87 -4.34 -21.13
CA ASN A 143 13.12 -5.27 -21.99
C ASN A 143 11.91 -5.88 -21.27
N LEU A 144 11.17 -5.06 -20.52
CA LEU A 144 9.97 -5.47 -19.79
C LEU A 144 8.73 -4.89 -20.44
N SER A 145 7.64 -5.66 -20.47
CA SER A 145 6.32 -5.13 -20.81
C SER A 145 5.91 -4.04 -19.81
N GLY A 146 5.32 -2.94 -20.29
CA GLY A 146 4.88 -1.82 -19.45
C GLY A 146 3.90 -2.23 -18.34
N THR A 147 3.11 -3.28 -18.55
CA THR A 147 2.21 -3.85 -17.52
C THR A 147 2.99 -4.45 -16.36
N VAL A 148 4.03 -5.22 -16.65
CA VAL A 148 4.86 -5.89 -15.64
C VAL A 148 5.70 -4.87 -14.89
N PHE A 149 6.25 -3.88 -15.60
CA PHE A 149 6.95 -2.76 -14.97
C PHE A 149 6.05 -2.02 -13.97
N GLY A 150 4.78 -1.81 -14.33
CA GLY A 150 3.77 -1.23 -13.43
C GLY A 150 3.44 -2.12 -12.23
N LEU A 151 3.24 -3.41 -12.45
CA LEU A 151 2.87 -4.39 -11.43
C LEU A 151 4.02 -4.72 -10.46
N THR A 152 5.27 -4.58 -10.88
CA THR A 152 6.45 -4.90 -10.05
C THR A 152 7.19 -3.67 -9.57
N VAL A 153 7.82 -2.92 -10.47
CA VAL A 153 8.75 -1.84 -10.13
C VAL A 153 8.00 -0.65 -9.57
N ILE A 154 6.99 -0.15 -10.29
CA ILE A 154 6.17 0.97 -9.79
C ILE A 154 5.46 0.55 -8.51
N ALA A 155 4.90 -0.66 -8.46
CA ALA A 155 4.28 -1.20 -7.25
C ALA A 155 5.22 -1.25 -6.04
N PHE A 156 6.45 -1.73 -6.23
CA PHE A 156 7.47 -1.77 -5.18
C PHE A 156 7.79 -0.36 -4.69
N VAL A 157 8.06 0.58 -5.59
CA VAL A 157 8.41 1.98 -5.26
C VAL A 157 7.27 2.66 -4.51
N THR A 158 6.03 2.54 -5.00
CA THR A 158 4.85 3.14 -4.35
C THR A 158 4.56 2.59 -2.96
N THR A 159 5.08 1.40 -2.63
CA THR A 159 4.85 0.74 -1.33
C THR A 159 6.04 0.83 -0.37
N LEU A 160 7.11 1.51 -0.75
CA LEU A 160 8.29 1.71 0.10
C LEU A 160 7.95 2.45 1.41
N PRO A 161 7.17 3.55 1.42
CA PRO A 161 6.79 4.23 2.65
C PRO A 161 6.09 3.30 3.64
N GLU A 162 5.17 2.46 3.16
CA GLU A 162 4.42 1.49 3.96
C GLU A 162 5.32 0.39 4.51
N LYS A 163 6.30 -0.09 3.73
CA LYS A 163 7.32 -1.04 4.21
C LYS A 163 8.11 -0.46 5.38
N SER A 164 8.51 0.80 5.28
CA SER A 164 9.23 1.50 6.36
C SER A 164 8.38 1.62 7.62
N ILE A 165 7.11 2.01 7.49
CA ILE A 165 6.17 2.10 8.62
C ILE A 165 5.97 0.71 9.26
N ALA A 166 5.73 -0.32 8.45
CA ALA A 166 5.52 -1.68 8.94
C ALA A 166 6.75 -2.22 9.68
N MET A 167 7.95 -1.97 9.17
CA MET A 167 9.21 -2.35 9.82
C MET A 167 9.38 -1.65 11.17
N LEU A 168 9.13 -0.33 11.22
CA LEU A 168 9.24 0.47 12.45
C LEU A 168 8.21 0.04 13.50
N SER A 169 6.95 -0.18 13.11
CA SER A 169 5.90 -0.69 13.99
C SER A 169 6.17 -2.12 14.45
N GLY A 170 6.82 -2.92 13.60
CA GLY A 170 7.36 -4.25 13.94
C GLY A 170 8.30 -4.17 15.13
N PHE A 171 9.36 -3.37 15.03
CA PHE A 171 10.34 -3.20 16.10
C PHE A 171 9.73 -2.67 17.40
N ARG A 172 8.70 -1.83 17.31
CA ARG A 172 7.96 -1.29 18.46
C ARG A 172 6.95 -2.27 19.06
N GLY A 173 6.81 -3.48 18.52
CA GLY A 173 5.82 -4.45 19.00
C GLY A 173 4.36 -4.03 18.74
N GLN A 174 4.12 -3.10 17.83
CA GLN A 174 2.80 -2.52 17.55
C GLN A 174 2.09 -3.30 16.42
N GLY A 175 1.70 -4.54 16.71
CA GLY A 175 1.12 -5.47 15.73
C GLY A 175 -0.18 -4.95 15.11
N GLY A 176 -0.99 -4.24 15.91
CA GLY A 176 -2.19 -3.55 15.44
C GLY A 176 -1.90 -2.51 14.35
N ILE A 177 -0.81 -1.74 14.46
CA ILE A 177 -0.43 -0.73 13.46
C ILE A 177 0.03 -1.40 12.17
N ILE A 178 0.84 -2.46 12.25
CA ILE A 178 1.33 -3.19 11.08
C ILE A 178 0.14 -3.67 10.23
N VAL A 179 -0.87 -4.26 10.88
CA VAL A 179 -2.06 -4.77 10.20
C VAL A 179 -2.95 -3.64 9.71
N ALA A 180 -3.17 -2.60 10.51
CA ALA A 180 -4.03 -1.47 10.14
C ALA A 180 -3.47 -0.71 8.92
N THR A 181 -2.17 -0.44 8.86
CA THR A 181 -1.52 0.21 7.71
C THR A 181 -1.60 -0.68 6.47
N THR A 182 -1.32 -1.99 6.61
CA THR A 182 -1.37 -2.92 5.46
C THR A 182 -2.80 -3.07 4.93
N ALA A 183 -3.75 -3.33 5.82
CA ALA A 183 -5.16 -3.49 5.49
C ALA A 183 -5.75 -2.19 4.91
N GLY A 184 -5.51 -1.05 5.55
CA GLY A 184 -6.03 0.25 5.12
C GLY A 184 -5.55 0.65 3.73
N SER A 185 -4.23 0.58 3.49
CA SER A 185 -3.67 0.94 2.18
C SER A 185 -4.16 0.01 1.06
N ASN A 186 -4.31 -1.28 1.33
CA ASN A 186 -4.82 -2.19 0.30
C ASN A 186 -6.35 -2.01 0.06
N ILE A 187 -7.15 -1.69 1.09
CA ILE A 187 -8.55 -1.29 0.89
C ILE A 187 -8.61 -0.03 0.02
N PHE A 188 -7.80 0.99 0.32
CA PHE A 188 -7.71 2.23 -0.47
C PHE A 188 -7.38 1.95 -1.94
N LEU A 189 -6.38 1.11 -2.20
CA LEU A 189 -5.96 0.76 -3.56
C LEU A 189 -7.07 0.02 -4.32
N LEU A 190 -7.69 -0.99 -3.73
CA LEU A 190 -8.70 -1.81 -4.41
C LEU A 190 -10.05 -1.10 -4.58
N THR A 191 -10.37 -0.12 -3.74
CA THR A 191 -11.67 0.57 -3.77
C THR A 191 -11.55 1.95 -4.40
N LEU A 192 -10.89 2.90 -3.74
CA LEU A 192 -10.83 4.29 -4.20
C LEU A 192 -10.01 4.42 -5.49
N CYS A 193 -8.79 3.89 -5.51
CA CYS A 193 -7.91 4.05 -6.68
C CYS A 193 -8.50 3.35 -7.92
N VAL A 194 -8.88 2.08 -7.80
CA VAL A 194 -9.53 1.36 -8.92
C VAL A 194 -10.87 2.01 -9.28
N GLY A 195 -11.66 2.42 -8.30
CA GLY A 195 -12.94 3.11 -8.54
C GLY A 195 -12.78 4.39 -9.37
N ILE A 196 -11.78 5.23 -9.05
CA ILE A 196 -11.46 6.43 -9.81
C ILE A 196 -11.03 6.07 -11.24
N VAL A 197 -10.14 5.08 -11.41
CA VAL A 197 -9.66 4.65 -12.73
C VAL A 197 -10.80 4.17 -13.62
N VAL A 198 -11.71 3.37 -13.07
CA VAL A 198 -12.90 2.84 -13.79
C VAL A 198 -13.88 3.96 -14.15
N VAL A 199 -14.15 4.90 -13.23
CA VAL A 199 -15.03 6.06 -13.50
C VAL A 199 -14.43 6.98 -14.57
N ALA A 200 -13.11 7.17 -14.54
CA ALA A 200 -12.37 7.97 -15.52
C ALA A 200 -12.40 7.38 -16.95
N GLY A 201 -12.91 6.16 -17.12
CA GLY A 201 -13.16 5.58 -18.44
C GLY A 201 -11.96 4.84 -19.05
N ASN A 202 -10.92 4.57 -18.26
CA ASN A 202 -9.87 3.64 -18.65
C ASN A 202 -10.37 2.23 -18.38
N THR A 203 -11.17 1.69 -19.30
CA THR A 203 -11.58 0.28 -19.26
C THR A 203 -10.33 -0.59 -19.31
N LEU A 204 -10.22 -1.54 -18.37
CA LEU A 204 -9.13 -2.51 -18.31
C LEU A 204 -9.29 -3.51 -19.46
N ASP A 205 -8.98 -3.07 -20.68
CA ASP A 205 -9.05 -3.87 -21.90
C ASP A 205 -7.77 -4.71 -22.02
N GLN A 206 -7.53 -5.54 -21.00
CA GLN A 206 -6.33 -6.35 -20.87
C GLN A 206 -6.72 -7.82 -20.92
N SER A 207 -5.99 -8.59 -21.73
CA SER A 207 -6.19 -10.03 -21.98
C SER A 207 -6.61 -10.82 -20.73
N ASP A 208 -7.74 -11.54 -20.82
CA ASP A 208 -8.42 -12.21 -19.70
C ASP A 208 -7.51 -13.08 -18.81
N THR A 209 -6.50 -13.72 -19.39
CA THR A 209 -5.58 -14.62 -18.66
C THR A 209 -4.71 -13.87 -17.64
N PHE A 210 -4.26 -12.66 -17.96
CA PHE A 210 -3.39 -11.85 -17.09
C PHE A 210 -4.16 -11.27 -15.92
N VAL A 211 -5.38 -10.80 -16.19
CA VAL A 211 -6.28 -10.26 -15.17
C VAL A 211 -6.61 -11.34 -14.13
N LEU A 212 -6.89 -12.58 -14.55
CA LEU A 212 -7.23 -13.66 -13.62
C LEU A 212 -6.05 -14.00 -12.68
N PHE A 213 -4.83 -14.10 -13.20
CA PHE A 213 -3.64 -14.38 -12.37
C PHE A 213 -3.42 -13.30 -11.30
N ASP A 214 -3.54 -12.03 -11.67
CA ASP A 214 -3.39 -10.91 -10.75
C ASP A 214 -4.50 -10.88 -9.68
N LEU A 215 -5.74 -11.13 -10.08
CA LEU A 215 -6.89 -11.22 -9.18
C LEU A 215 -6.71 -12.34 -8.15
N VAL A 216 -6.29 -13.53 -8.60
CA VAL A 216 -6.02 -14.68 -7.72
C VAL A 216 -4.86 -14.36 -6.78
N THR A 217 -3.79 -13.73 -7.27
CA THR A 217 -2.63 -13.38 -6.45
C THR A 217 -3.01 -12.38 -5.36
N VAL A 218 -3.79 -11.35 -5.69
CA VAL A 218 -4.32 -10.40 -4.70
C VAL A 218 -5.19 -11.12 -3.67
N TRP A 219 -6.09 -11.99 -4.09
CA TRP A 219 -6.96 -12.72 -3.18
C TRP A 219 -6.19 -13.65 -2.24
N VAL A 220 -5.23 -14.41 -2.75
CA VAL A 220 -4.36 -15.29 -1.97
C VAL A 220 -3.50 -14.49 -0.99
N SER A 221 -2.99 -13.32 -1.40
CA SER A 221 -2.24 -12.45 -0.48
C SER A 221 -3.13 -11.95 0.66
N SER A 222 -4.34 -11.46 0.38
CA SER A 222 -5.30 -11.03 1.40
C SER A 222 -5.72 -12.17 2.33
N LEU A 223 -5.94 -13.38 1.79
CA LEU A 223 -6.23 -14.57 2.59
C LEU A 223 -5.05 -14.94 3.50
N SER A 224 -3.82 -14.81 3.01
CA SER A 224 -2.62 -15.11 3.78
C SER A 224 -2.44 -14.14 4.94
N LEU A 225 -2.70 -12.85 4.73
CA LEU A 225 -2.73 -11.85 5.80
C LEU A 225 -3.77 -12.21 6.87
N LEU A 226 -4.99 -12.55 6.45
CA LEU A 226 -6.06 -12.98 7.37
C LEU A 226 -5.61 -14.21 8.18
N ALA A 227 -5.07 -15.22 7.51
CA ALA A 227 -4.61 -16.45 8.15
C ALA A 227 -3.54 -16.17 9.21
N VAL A 228 -2.51 -15.38 8.89
CA VAL A 228 -1.43 -15.06 9.84
C VAL A 228 -1.95 -14.28 11.05
N VAL A 229 -2.85 -13.33 10.85
CA VAL A 229 -3.41 -12.55 11.97
C VAL A 229 -4.27 -13.42 12.90
N PHE A 230 -4.97 -14.42 12.37
CA PHE A 230 -5.81 -15.33 13.16
C PHE A 230 -5.04 -16.47 13.83
N LEU A 231 -4.03 -17.02 13.16
CA LEU A 231 -3.17 -18.09 13.71
C LEU A 231 -2.15 -17.55 14.73
N GLY A 232 -1.86 -16.25 14.67
CA GLY A 232 -0.93 -15.56 15.55
C GLY A 232 0.40 -15.25 14.85
N PRO A 233 1.15 -14.26 15.38
CA PRO A 233 2.39 -13.84 14.77
C PRO A 233 3.45 -14.93 14.90
N GLN A 234 3.94 -15.40 13.76
CA GLN A 234 5.07 -16.31 13.68
C GLN A 234 6.12 -15.67 12.77
N ARG A 235 7.36 -15.53 13.26
CA ARG A 235 8.47 -15.03 12.41
C ARG A 235 8.66 -15.88 11.16
N MET A 236 8.43 -17.19 11.26
CA MET A 236 8.47 -18.10 10.10
C MET A 236 7.39 -17.76 9.06
N ALA A 237 6.19 -17.34 9.48
CA ALA A 237 5.17 -16.89 8.53
C ALA A 237 5.61 -15.61 7.81
N GLY A 238 6.28 -14.68 8.51
CA GLY A 238 6.90 -13.49 7.90
C GLY A 238 7.95 -13.87 6.86
N LEU A 239 8.85 -14.80 7.19
CA LEU A 239 9.87 -15.28 6.26
C LEU A 239 9.26 -15.96 5.03
N VAL A 240 8.24 -16.80 5.22
CA VAL A 240 7.53 -17.49 4.13
C VAL A 240 6.82 -16.50 3.22
N LEU A 241 6.14 -15.49 3.77
CA LEU A 241 5.47 -14.45 2.99
C LEU A 241 6.47 -13.59 2.22
N LEU A 242 7.59 -13.23 2.84
CA LEU A 242 8.65 -12.48 2.16
C LEU A 242 9.30 -13.32 1.04
N ALA A 243 9.56 -14.61 1.29
CA ALA A 243 10.05 -15.52 0.26
C ALA A 243 9.05 -15.65 -0.89
N ALA A 244 7.75 -15.77 -0.59
CA ALA A 244 6.69 -15.77 -1.60
C ALA A 244 6.66 -14.47 -2.40
N TYR A 245 6.90 -13.32 -1.76
CA TYR A 245 7.01 -12.03 -2.45
C TYR A 245 8.21 -11.98 -3.41
N VAL A 246 9.39 -12.43 -2.96
CA VAL A 246 10.59 -12.48 -3.80
C VAL A 246 10.40 -13.46 -4.97
N ILE A 247 9.80 -14.63 -4.73
CA ILE A 247 9.46 -15.59 -5.77
C ILE A 247 8.47 -14.97 -6.76
N PHE A 248 7.45 -14.27 -6.28
CA PHE A 248 6.50 -13.55 -7.14
C PHE A 248 7.22 -12.53 -8.03
N LEU A 249 8.08 -11.68 -7.47
CA LEU A 249 8.85 -10.71 -8.24
C LEU A 249 9.78 -11.37 -9.26
N VAL A 250 10.50 -12.43 -8.87
CA VAL A 250 11.42 -13.15 -9.76
C VAL A 250 10.66 -13.88 -10.86
N MET A 251 9.53 -14.51 -10.53
CA MET A 251 8.68 -15.19 -11.50
C MET A 251 8.14 -14.16 -12.50
N GLU A 252 7.57 -13.05 -12.04
CA GLU A 252 7.04 -12.01 -12.91
C GLU A 252 8.16 -11.42 -13.79
N PHE A 253 9.32 -11.11 -13.21
CA PHE A 253 10.47 -10.62 -13.98
C PHE A 253 10.99 -11.64 -15.00
N THR A 254 11.06 -12.93 -14.67
CA THR A 254 11.62 -13.98 -15.53
C THR A 254 10.65 -14.43 -16.61
N LEU A 255 9.36 -14.54 -16.28
CA LEU A 255 8.32 -14.99 -17.20
C LEU A 255 8.07 -13.95 -18.31
N TYR A 256 8.32 -12.68 -18.03
CA TYR A 256 7.99 -11.56 -18.92
C TYR A 256 9.17 -10.83 -19.54
N ARG A 257 10.41 -11.26 -19.28
CA ARG A 257 11.60 -10.84 -20.04
C ARG A 257 11.70 -11.57 -21.39
N ARG A 258 10.58 -11.84 -22.07
CA ARG A 258 10.55 -12.64 -23.29
C ARG A 258 9.78 -11.97 -24.40
#